data_AF-A0A101W8R2-F1
#
_entry.id   AF-A0A101W8R2-F1
#
_cell.length_a   1.000
_cell.length_b   1.000
_cell.length_c   1.000
_cell.angle_alpha   90.00
_cell.angle_beta   90.00
_cell.angle_gamma   90.00
#
_symmetry.space_group_name_H-M   'P 1'
#
loop_
_entity.id
_entity.type
_entity.pdbx_description
1 polymer ?
#
loop_
_entity_poly.entity_id
_entity_poly.type
_entity_poly.pdbx_seq_one_letter_code
_entity_poly.pdbx_strand_id
1 'polypeptide(L)'
;MMPIVLFIDTKTNQYYIQAKGLVKASIESHEDELISIRLKLFFITFYFYPLRDIVLGKNKKKVDKAKSKKKKNKGIDIGKFLRMIKSFKVKKFLFDIDTGDCILNSKLYPLFAILNYRAGGFTINFEGRNRVELHIYSRPIYLIKSFMNL
;
A
#
# COMPACT_ATOMS: atom_id res chain seq x y z
N MET A 1 18.09 9.80 10.74
CA MET A 1 17.28 9.88 9.50
C MET A 1 15.82 9.63 9.81
N MET A 2 14.95 10.47 9.26
CA MET A 2 13.49 10.34 9.40
C MET A 2 12.98 9.01 8.84
N PRO A 3 12.05 8.31 9.53
CA PRO A 3 11.47 7.09 9.01
C PRO A 3 10.43 7.38 7.91
N ILE A 4 10.39 6.48 6.93
CA ILE A 4 9.27 6.31 6.01
C ILE A 4 8.29 5.36 6.69
N VAL A 5 7.03 5.75 6.76
CA VAL A 5 5.95 5.01 7.40
C VAL A 5 4.86 4.75 6.36
N LEU A 6 4.44 3.50 6.25
CA LEU A 6 3.23 3.10 5.56
C LEU A 6 2.19 2.69 6.61
N PHE A 7 1.00 3.25 6.50
CA PHE A 7 -0.08 3.05 7.44
C PHE A 7 -1.36 2.73 6.66
N ILE A 8 -1.97 1.60 7.00
CA ILE A 8 -3.25 1.15 6.46
C ILE A 8 -4.08 0.75 7.67
N ASP A 9 -5.21 1.41 7.87
CA ASP A 9 -6.21 1.02 8.86
C ASP A 9 -7.60 1.21 8.27
N THR A 10 -8.23 0.07 8.00
CA THR A 10 -9.59 -0.02 7.47
C THR A 10 -10.66 0.34 8.48
N LYS A 11 -10.39 0.26 9.79
CA LYS A 11 -11.36 0.65 10.83
C LYS A 11 -11.49 2.17 10.92
N THR A 12 -10.38 2.89 10.77
CA THR A 12 -10.33 4.36 10.85
C THR A 12 -10.31 5.04 9.49
N ASN A 13 -10.36 4.27 8.39
CA ASN A 13 -10.20 4.75 7.01
C ASN A 13 -8.91 5.57 6.80
N GLN A 14 -7.83 5.16 7.45
CA GLN A 14 -6.54 5.84 7.36
C GLN A 14 -5.58 5.07 6.47
N TYR A 15 -5.25 5.66 5.33
CA TYR A 15 -4.34 5.06 4.36
C TYR A 15 -3.32 6.11 3.94
N TYR A 16 -2.06 5.96 4.36
CA TYR A 16 -1.03 6.92 3.98
C TYR A 16 0.38 6.33 3.96
N ILE A 17 1.22 6.96 3.14
CA ILE A 17 2.67 6.83 3.21
C ILE A 17 3.27 8.18 3.57
N GLN A 18 4.22 8.21 4.50
CA GLN A 18 4.80 9.45 5.00
C GLN A 18 6.30 9.30 5.29
N ALA A 19 7.10 10.23 4.79
CA ALA A 19 8.40 10.54 5.40
C ALA A 19 8.15 11.61 6.48
N LYS A 20 8.20 11.23 7.76
CA LYS A 20 7.75 12.06 8.91
C LYS A 20 8.36 13.47 8.98
N GLY A 21 7.69 14.49 8.43
CA GLY A 21 8.17 15.89 8.45
C GLY A 21 8.58 16.45 7.08
N LEU A 22 8.53 15.66 6.01
CA LEU A 22 8.86 16.08 4.64
C LEU A 22 7.63 15.98 3.73
N VAL A 23 7.13 14.74 3.56
CA VAL A 23 6.05 14.44 2.63
C VAL A 23 5.09 13.43 3.24
N LYS A 24 3.79 13.63 3.01
CA LYS A 24 2.72 12.68 3.32
C LYS A 24 1.82 12.54 2.10
N ALA A 25 1.64 11.33 1.60
CA ALA A 25 0.60 11.00 0.64
C ALA A 25 -0.47 10.18 1.35
N SER A 26 -1.71 10.66 1.40
CA SER A 26 -2.87 9.97 1.96
C SER A 26 -3.91 9.69 0.88
N ILE A 27 -4.62 8.57 1.04
CA ILE A 27 -5.84 8.29 0.29
C ILE A 27 -7.00 8.73 1.16
N GLU A 28 -7.88 9.56 0.62
CA GLU A 28 -9.05 10.11 1.30
C GLU A 28 -10.29 9.83 0.42
N SER A 29 -11.37 9.36 1.05
CA SER A 29 -12.67 9.22 0.37
C SER A 29 -13.28 10.62 0.21
N HIS A 30 -13.72 10.96 -1.00
CA HIS A 30 -14.42 12.20 -1.28
C HIS A 30 -15.90 11.89 -1.54
N GLU A 31 -16.80 12.81 -1.16
CA GLU A 31 -18.25 12.61 -1.31
C GLU A 31 -18.67 12.45 -2.78
N ASP A 32 -18.05 13.20 -3.70
CA ASP A 32 -18.34 13.13 -5.14
C ASP A 32 -17.41 12.19 -5.91
N GLU A 33 -16.22 11.89 -5.38
CA GLU A 33 -15.21 11.06 -6.02
C GLU A 33 -14.79 9.91 -5.08
N LEU A 34 -15.03 8.67 -5.52
CA LEU A 34 -14.79 7.45 -4.73
C LEU A 34 -13.41 7.40 -4.06
N ILE A 35 -12.37 7.98 -4.69
CA ILE A 35 -10.99 7.98 -4.18
C ILE A 35 -10.27 9.28 -4.59
N SER A 36 -9.72 10.00 -3.62
CA SER A 36 -8.78 11.09 -3.82
C SER A 36 -7.42 10.79 -3.18
N ILE A 37 -6.34 11.29 -3.78
CA ILE A 37 -4.98 11.17 -3.26
C ILE A 37 -4.51 12.57 -2.87
N ARG A 38 -4.31 12.81 -1.58
CA ARG A 38 -3.78 14.05 -1.03
C ARG A 38 -2.29 13.94 -0.78
N LEU A 39 -1.50 14.79 -1.44
CA LEU A 39 -0.05 14.90 -1.27
C LEU A 39 0.29 16.20 -0.52
N LYS A 40 0.75 16.09 0.72
CA LYS A 40 1.28 17.20 1.51
C LYS A 40 2.80 17.20 1.46
N LEU A 41 3.38 18.28 0.93
CA LEU A 41 4.82 18.56 0.85
C LEU A 41 5.13 19.78 1.71
N PHE A 42 5.65 19.57 2.92
CA PHE A 42 5.84 20.64 3.93
C PHE A 42 4.58 21.51 4.11
N PHE A 43 4.57 22.71 3.50
CA PHE A 43 3.50 23.71 3.58
C PHE A 43 2.54 23.69 2.36
N ILE A 44 2.83 22.92 1.31
CA ILE A 44 2.04 22.86 0.08
C ILE A 44 1.24 21.57 0.05
N THR A 45 -0.04 21.63 -0.35
CA THR A 45 -0.92 20.47 -0.49
C THR A 45 -1.42 20.37 -1.92
N PHE A 46 -1.32 19.18 -2.51
CA PHE A 46 -1.84 18.84 -3.83
C PHE A 46 -2.89 17.74 -3.69
N TYR A 47 -3.90 17.80 -4.55
CA TYR A 47 -4.94 16.77 -4.65
C TYR A 47 -4.90 16.15 -6.05
N PHE A 48 -4.94 14.82 -6.10
CA PHE A 48 -4.96 14.04 -7.32
C PHE A 48 -6.14 13.08 -7.32
N TYR A 49 -6.83 13.02 -8.45
CA TYR A 49 -8.12 12.36 -8.62
C TYR A 49 -8.00 11.25 -9.67
N PRO A 50 -7.44 10.08 -9.31
CA PRO A 50 -7.06 9.04 -10.27
C PRO A 50 -8.25 8.48 -11.06
N LEU A 51 -9.43 8.43 -10.45
CA LEU A 51 -10.62 7.83 -11.06
C LEU A 51 -11.33 8.77 -12.04
N ARG A 52 -11.06 10.07 -11.98
CA ARG A 52 -11.70 11.09 -12.82
C ARG A 52 -11.45 10.86 -14.31
N ASP A 53 -10.23 10.46 -14.68
CA ASP A 53 -9.86 10.20 -16.08
C ASP A 53 -10.48 8.90 -16.63
N ILE A 54 -10.76 7.92 -15.76
CA ILE A 54 -11.41 6.66 -16.13
C ILE A 54 -12.90 6.89 -16.39
N VAL A 55 -13.56 7.66 -15.51
CA VAL A 55 -15.00 7.98 -15.62
C VAL A 55 -15.28 8.93 -16.79
N LEU A 56 -14.38 9.90 -17.05
CA LEU A 56 -14.60 10.92 -18.09
C LEU A 56 -14.29 10.46 -19.53
N GLY A 57 -13.93 9.19 -19.77
CA GLY A 57 -13.79 8.64 -21.12
C GLY A 57 -12.91 9.47 -22.05
N LYS A 58 -11.88 10.16 -21.52
CA LYS A 58 -11.04 11.04 -22.33
C LYS A 58 -10.16 10.20 -23.24
N ASN A 59 -10.64 9.97 -24.46
CA ASN A 59 -9.85 9.59 -25.63
C ASN A 59 -8.69 10.58 -25.77
N LYS A 60 -7.52 10.22 -25.21
CA LYS A 60 -6.28 10.96 -25.49
C LYS A 60 -6.03 10.85 -26.98
N LYS A 61 -6.26 11.96 -27.71
CA LYS A 61 -5.77 12.15 -29.07
C LYS A 61 -4.30 11.71 -29.09
N LYS A 62 -3.97 10.79 -29.99
CA LYS A 62 -2.60 10.35 -30.26
C LYS A 62 -1.79 11.60 -30.62
N VAL A 63 -1.02 12.11 -29.66
CA VAL A 63 0.08 13.01 -29.99
C VAL A 63 1.16 12.09 -30.55
N ASP A 64 1.34 12.16 -31.86
CA ASP A 64 2.37 11.42 -32.59
C ASP A 64 3.73 11.73 -31.98
N LYS A 65 4.25 10.79 -31.19
CA LYS A 65 5.59 10.89 -30.62
C LYS A 65 6.58 10.35 -31.63
N ALA A 66 7.44 11.26 -32.10
CA ALA A 66 8.70 10.96 -32.78
C ALA A 66 9.36 9.72 -32.18
N LYS A 67 9.87 8.84 -33.06
CA LYS A 67 10.50 7.54 -32.75
C LYS A 67 11.63 7.71 -31.72
N SER A 68 11.30 7.74 -30.43
CA SER A 68 12.31 7.69 -29.37
C SER A 68 12.84 6.26 -29.33
N LYS A 69 14.15 6.09 -29.48
CA LYS A 69 14.87 4.81 -29.39
C LYS A 69 14.29 3.99 -28.22
N LYS A 70 13.73 2.81 -28.52
CA LYS A 70 13.23 1.87 -27.50
C LYS A 70 14.37 1.59 -26.52
N LYS A 71 14.36 2.26 -25.36
CA LYS A 71 15.18 1.84 -24.21
C LYS A 71 14.80 0.38 -23.97
N LYS A 72 15.79 -0.53 -24.02
CA LYS A 72 15.59 -1.89 -23.53
C LYS A 72 15.07 -1.77 -22.10
N ASN A 73 13.82 -2.15 -21.87
CA ASN A 73 13.26 -2.22 -20.53
C ASN A 73 14.10 -3.26 -19.78
N LYS A 74 15.02 -2.81 -18.93
CA LYS A 74 15.62 -3.68 -17.92
C LYS A 74 14.44 -4.22 -17.12
N GLY A 75 14.23 -5.54 -17.18
CA GLY A 75 13.17 -6.20 -16.43
C GLY A 75 13.24 -5.85 -14.95
N ILE A 76 12.11 -5.88 -14.27
CA ILE A 76 12.05 -5.70 -12.82
C ILE A 76 12.83 -6.86 -12.20
N ASP A 77 13.95 -6.54 -11.56
CA ASP A 77 14.73 -7.51 -10.81
C ASP A 77 13.97 -7.86 -9.52
N ILE A 78 13.30 -9.01 -9.54
CA ILE A 78 12.51 -9.53 -8.42
C ILE A 78 13.38 -9.63 -7.16
N GLY A 79 14.66 -9.98 -7.31
CA GLY A 79 15.61 -10.06 -6.19
C GLY A 79 15.87 -8.71 -5.54
N LYS A 80 15.91 -7.62 -6.32
CA LYS A 80 16.00 -6.25 -5.77
C LYS A 80 14.71 -5.85 -5.08
N PHE A 81 13.56 -6.16 -5.68
CA PHE A 81 12.26 -5.85 -5.08
C PHE A 81 12.06 -6.55 -3.73
N LEU A 82 12.38 -7.84 -3.63
CA LEU A 82 12.30 -8.61 -2.38
C LEU A 82 13.26 -8.07 -1.31
N ARG A 83 14.49 -7.68 -1.70
CA ARG A 83 15.45 -7.04 -0.77
C ARG A 83 14.93 -5.71 -0.24
N MET A 84 14.32 -4.90 -1.10
CA MET A 84 13.69 -3.64 -0.71
C MET A 84 12.55 -3.87 0.28
N ILE A 85 11.65 -4.82 0.01
CA ILE A 85 10.55 -5.17 0.92
C ILE A 85 11.09 -5.61 2.29
N LYS A 86 12.14 -6.45 2.33
CA LYS A 86 12.78 -6.90 3.58
C LYS A 86 13.37 -5.77 4.42
N SER A 87 13.66 -4.60 3.83
CA SER A 87 14.18 -3.44 4.56
C SER A 87 13.13 -2.76 5.43
N PHE A 88 11.85 -3.07 5.20
CA PHE A 88 10.74 -2.57 5.98
C PHE A 88 10.48 -3.45 7.20
N LYS A 89 10.21 -2.81 8.33
CA LYS A 89 9.85 -3.45 9.59
C LYS A 89 8.36 -3.28 9.84
N VAL A 90 7.69 -4.40 10.11
CA VAL A 90 6.28 -4.41 10.53
C VAL A 90 6.23 -4.04 12.00
N LYS A 91 5.56 -2.94 12.34
CA LYS A 91 5.32 -2.50 13.73
C LYS A 91 4.04 -3.12 14.28
N LYS A 92 3.01 -3.23 13.43
CA LYS A 92 1.72 -3.82 13.78
C LYS A 92 1.11 -4.41 12.52
N PHE A 93 0.55 -5.61 12.67
CA PHE A 93 -0.24 -6.25 11.65
C PHE A 93 -1.45 -6.92 12.31
N LEU A 94 -2.64 -6.62 11.80
CA LEU A 94 -3.89 -7.26 12.17
C LEU A 94 -4.70 -7.49 10.90
N PHE A 95 -5.17 -8.71 10.74
CA PHE A 95 -6.00 -9.17 9.65
C PHE A 95 -7.15 -9.96 10.25
N ASP A 96 -8.31 -9.33 10.35
CA ASP A 96 -9.56 -9.90 10.84
C ASP A 96 -10.50 -10.07 9.64
N ILE A 97 -10.94 -11.30 9.39
CA ILE A 97 -11.75 -11.63 8.22
C ILE A 97 -13.00 -12.40 8.61
N ASP A 98 -14.09 -12.06 7.92
CA ASP A 98 -15.30 -12.86 7.85
C ASP A 98 -15.76 -12.88 6.38
N THR A 99 -15.90 -14.09 5.85
CA THR A 99 -16.28 -14.29 4.45
C THR A 99 -17.79 -14.32 4.22
N GLY A 100 -18.59 -14.25 5.28
CA GLY A 100 -20.04 -14.41 5.26
C GLY A 100 -20.49 -15.88 5.22
N ASP A 101 -19.55 -16.83 5.14
CA ASP A 101 -19.81 -18.27 5.17
C ASP A 101 -19.16 -18.90 6.40
N CYS A 102 -19.98 -19.46 7.28
CA CYS A 102 -19.52 -20.08 8.52
C CYS A 102 -18.66 -21.34 8.29
N ILE A 103 -18.93 -22.11 7.24
CA ILE A 103 -18.15 -23.28 6.86
C ILE A 103 -16.77 -22.82 6.36
N LEU A 104 -16.73 -21.78 5.53
CA LEU A 104 -15.46 -21.26 5.01
C LEU A 104 -14.61 -20.62 6.11
N ASN A 105 -15.21 -19.82 6.99
CA ASN A 105 -14.53 -19.26 8.16
C ASN A 105 -13.96 -20.38 9.06
N SER A 106 -14.73 -21.44 9.31
CA SER A 106 -14.27 -22.59 10.09
C SER A 106 -13.08 -23.31 9.43
N LYS A 107 -13.09 -23.45 8.09
CA LYS A 107 -11.97 -24.04 7.33
C LYS A 107 -10.70 -23.19 7.38
N LEU A 108 -10.84 -21.87 7.49
CA LEU A 108 -9.69 -20.96 7.61
C LEU A 108 -9.03 -21.05 8.99
N TYR A 109 -9.73 -21.53 10.02
CA TYR A 109 -9.23 -21.58 11.40
C TYR A 109 -7.89 -22.32 11.55
N PRO A 110 -7.71 -23.56 11.05
CA PRO A 110 -6.42 -24.25 11.13
C PRO A 110 -5.30 -23.50 10.36
N LEU A 111 -5.62 -22.91 9.20
CA LEU A 111 -4.65 -22.11 8.45
C LEU A 111 -4.19 -20.89 9.25
N PHE A 112 -5.13 -20.19 9.89
CA PHE A 112 -4.83 -18.98 10.66
C PHE A 112 -4.11 -19.31 11.97
N ALA A 113 -4.36 -20.47 12.57
CA ALA A 113 -3.58 -20.97 13.69
C ALA A 113 -2.10 -21.14 13.31
N ILE A 114 -1.80 -21.71 12.14
CA ILE A 114 -0.43 -21.86 11.63
C ILE A 114 0.21 -20.49 11.34
N LEU A 115 -0.53 -19.58 10.70
CA LEU A 115 -0.05 -18.23 10.42
C LEU A 115 0.24 -17.45 11.71
N ASN A 116 -0.61 -17.60 12.72
CA ASN A 116 -0.43 -16.96 14.02
C ASN A 116 0.79 -17.49 14.78
N TYR A 117 1.11 -18.78 14.66
CA TYR A 117 2.32 -19.35 15.26
C TYR A 117 3.60 -18.71 14.72
N ARG A 118 3.62 -18.30 13.44
CA ARG A 118 4.82 -17.74 12.79
C ARG A 118 4.89 -16.21 12.78
N ALA A 119 3.78 -15.55 12.46
CA ALA A 119 3.74 -14.12 12.18
C ALA A 119 2.76 -13.35 13.08
N GLY A 120 1.72 -14.01 13.59
CA GLY A 120 0.70 -13.39 14.45
C GLY A 120 -0.23 -12.43 13.71
N GLY A 121 -1.28 -11.99 14.40
CA GLY A 121 -2.18 -10.94 13.91
C GLY A 121 -3.24 -11.40 12.91
N PHE A 122 -3.50 -12.69 12.77
CA PHE A 122 -4.58 -13.21 11.93
C PHE A 122 -5.77 -13.61 12.79
N THR A 123 -6.97 -13.20 12.43
CA THR A 123 -8.20 -13.49 13.16
C THR A 123 -9.30 -13.82 12.17
N ILE A 124 -10.13 -14.80 12.54
CA ILE A 124 -11.36 -15.12 11.84
C ILE A 124 -12.49 -14.82 12.82
N ASN A 125 -13.56 -14.20 12.32
CA ASN A 125 -14.77 -13.96 13.08
C ASN A 125 -16.00 -14.49 12.33
N PHE A 126 -17.15 -14.43 12.99
CA PHE A 126 -18.46 -14.84 12.48
C PHE A 126 -19.49 -13.71 12.67
N GLU A 127 -19.00 -12.47 12.71
CA GLU A 127 -19.76 -11.26 13.04
C GLU A 127 -19.93 -10.33 11.83
N GLY A 128 -19.47 -10.74 10.64
CA GLY A 128 -19.44 -9.94 9.43
C GLY A 128 -18.35 -8.87 9.42
N ARG A 129 -17.36 -8.94 10.32
CA ARG A 129 -16.32 -7.90 10.42
C ARG A 129 -15.14 -8.22 9.51
N ASN A 130 -14.71 -7.23 8.74
CA ASN A 130 -13.50 -7.30 7.93
C ASN A 130 -12.60 -6.11 8.26
N ARG A 131 -11.39 -6.38 8.75
CA ARG A 131 -10.44 -5.35 9.17
C ARG A 131 -9.00 -5.73 8.85
N VAL A 132 -8.31 -4.80 8.21
CA VAL A 132 -6.85 -4.79 8.07
C VAL A 132 -6.29 -3.57 8.79
N GLU A 133 -5.28 -3.80 9.63
CA GLU A 133 -4.41 -2.77 10.21
C GLU A 133 -2.95 -3.17 9.95
N LEU A 134 -2.22 -2.35 9.19
CA LEU A 134 -0.84 -2.60 8.81
C LEU A 134 -0.01 -1.33 9.00
N HIS A 135 0.90 -1.38 9.96
CA HIS A 135 1.86 -0.31 10.23
C HIS A 135 3.25 -0.82 9.92
N ILE A 136 3.84 -0.28 8.86
CA ILE A 136 5.20 -0.61 8.43
C ILE A 136 6.06 0.64 8.47
N TYR A 137 7.33 0.50 8.87
CA TYR A 137 8.29 1.58 8.79
C TYR A 137 9.64 1.12 8.25
N SER A 138 10.39 2.03 7.62
CA SER A 138 11.80 1.83 7.28
C SER A 138 12.57 3.13 7.47
N ARG A 139 13.89 3.03 7.64
CA ARG A 139 14.78 4.19 7.57
C ARG A 139 15.28 4.30 6.12
N PRO A 140 15.31 5.49 5.52
CA PRO A 140 15.78 5.69 4.15
C PRO A 140 17.13 5.04 3.86
N ILE A 141 18.05 5.04 4.84
CA ILE A 141 19.36 4.38 4.71
C ILE A 141 19.26 2.88 4.40
N TYR A 142 18.23 2.17 4.89
CA TYR A 142 18.05 0.75 4.61
C TYR A 142 17.51 0.50 3.20
N LEU A 143 16.66 1.40 2.70
CA LEU A 143 16.21 1.37 1.31
C LEU A 143 17.39 1.62 0.38
N ILE A 144 18.17 2.67 0.62
CA ILE A 144 19.37 2.99 -0.16
C ILE A 144 20.36 1.82 -0.14
N LYS A 145 20.62 1.24 1.04
CA LYS A 145 21.47 0.05 1.17
C LYS A 145 20.94 -1.14 0.36
N SER A 146 19.63 -1.33 0.26
CA SER A 146 19.04 -2.39 -0.57
C SER A 146 19.31 -2.22 -2.07
N PHE A 147 19.54 -0.98 -2.52
CA PHE A 147 19.96 -0.66 -3.89
C PHE A 147 21.49 -0.66 -4.08
N MET A 148 22.26 -0.31 -3.04
CA MET A 148 23.72 -0.19 -3.09
C MET A 148 24.49 -1.50 -2.81
N ASN A 149 23.94 -2.46 -2.07
CA ASN A 149 24.51 -3.81 -1.94
C ASN A 149 24.29 -4.59 -3.26
N LEU A 150 24.88 -4.04 -4.32
CA LEU A 150 24.86 -4.48 -5.70
C LEU A 150 26.21 -5.12 -6.03
#